data_AF-A0A7J3Y130-F1
#
_entry.id   AF-A0A7J3Y130-F1
#
_cell.length_a   1.000
_cell.length_b   1.000
_cell.length_c   1.000
_cell.angle_alpha   90.00
_cell.angle_beta   90.00
_cell.angle_gamma   90.00
#
_symmetry.space_group_name_H-M   'P 1'
#
loop_
_entity.id
_entity.type
_entity.pdbx_description
1 polymer ?
#
loop_
_entity_poly.entity_id
_entity_poly.type
_entity_poly.pdbx_seq_one_letter_code
_entity_poly.pdbx_strand_id
1 'polypeptide(L)'
;MSKRILTLVVALIIAFSTMQPMKFIVASGQSISVVDALGRTINLTQVPSRVISLSPSITEILLSLNLSNVLVGVDHYSYTDWYLNASQEFASRNITDVGGYWWSAINIEKILSLQPDLVLADAGAHKPLLNTLVEYNLTVVYLKGGSATSIEDVYSDIFLVGKIFNMTSEALALIDKIERHLEEGRNLLRGYSGVSVLYVVGIYQGVWVAGKTTFFDDLISRLGLRNAAGAYGWAPVGIEEIASWKPDVILVAGMGVTETDVENAGLTKLGARVVLLNSTETDVLSRPSPIIMLAPNIIYDVLKGLPATTPPGTTSATTTLTTTATETQTVTTTYTTTLVRQEFSTSEVLLYTTISAALALLTGLLAGRFISKRS
;
A
#
# COMPACT_ATOMS: atom_id res chain seq x y z
N MET A 1 -26.88 33.31 49.74
CA MET A 1 -27.22 32.21 48.81
C MET A 1 -28.49 31.55 49.31
N SER A 2 -29.57 31.49 48.52
CA SER A 2 -30.85 30.97 49.00
C SER A 2 -30.72 29.47 49.32
N LYS A 3 -31.40 28.98 50.37
CA LYS A 3 -31.35 27.56 50.77
C LYS A 3 -31.63 26.62 49.58
N ARG A 4 -32.46 27.06 48.63
CA ARG A 4 -32.79 26.33 47.38
C ARG A 4 -31.59 26.14 46.44
N ILE A 5 -30.72 27.14 46.32
CA ILE A 5 -29.51 27.06 45.48
C ILE A 5 -28.50 26.10 46.13
N LEU A 6 -28.36 26.14 47.46
CA LEU A 6 -27.46 25.22 48.16
C LEU A 6 -27.95 23.77 48.07
N THR A 7 -29.27 23.52 48.14
CA THR A 7 -29.82 22.17 47.97
C THR A 7 -29.62 21.63 46.55
N LEU A 8 -29.75 22.47 45.52
CA LEU A 8 -29.52 22.06 44.13
C LEU A 8 -28.05 21.76 43.86
N VAL A 9 -27.12 22.55 44.40
CA VAL A 9 -25.68 22.30 44.23
C VAL A 9 -25.25 21.03 44.96
N VAL A 10 -25.74 20.80 46.18
CA VAL A 10 -25.45 19.56 46.92
C VAL A 10 -26.05 18.33 46.24
N ALA A 11 -27.26 18.42 45.69
CA ALA A 11 -27.87 17.34 44.90
C ALA A 11 -27.06 17.03 43.61
N LEU A 12 -26.52 18.07 42.94
CA LEU A 12 -25.71 17.89 41.74
C LEU A 12 -24.35 17.22 42.05
N ILE A 13 -23.73 17.56 43.19
CA ILE A 13 -22.44 16.98 43.61
C ILE A 13 -22.61 15.51 44.01
N ILE A 14 -23.72 15.14 44.66
CA ILE A 14 -24.03 13.74 45.01
C ILE A 14 -24.37 12.92 43.76
N ALA A 15 -25.05 13.52 42.76
CA ALA A 15 -25.28 12.88 41.47
C ALA A 15 -23.95 12.65 40.70
N PHE A 16 -22.98 13.55 40.82
CA PHE A 16 -21.66 13.38 40.20
C PHE A 16 -20.77 12.37 40.93
N SER A 17 -20.91 12.22 42.27
CA SER A 17 -20.11 11.27 43.05
C SER A 17 -20.60 9.82 42.98
N THR A 18 -21.72 9.56 42.33
CA THR A 18 -22.30 8.21 42.16
C THR A 18 -22.19 7.66 40.74
N MET A 19 -21.63 8.43 39.79
CA MET A 19 -21.18 7.89 38.51
C MET A 19 -19.91 7.05 38.75
N GLN A 20 -20.11 5.77 39.07
CA GLN A 20 -19.02 4.81 38.93
C GLN A 20 -18.50 4.87 37.49
N PRO A 21 -17.17 4.77 37.27
CA PRO A 21 -16.64 4.68 35.92
C PRO A 21 -17.35 3.52 35.23
N MET A 22 -18.04 3.83 34.13
CA MET A 22 -18.72 2.84 33.33
C MET A 22 -17.65 1.86 32.86
N LYS A 23 -17.56 0.70 33.50
CA LYS A 23 -16.74 -0.41 33.01
C LYS A 23 -17.35 -0.81 31.68
N PHE A 24 -16.75 -0.39 30.58
CA PHE A 24 -16.99 -1.01 29.29
C PHE A 24 -16.56 -2.46 29.42
N ILE A 25 -17.55 -3.34 29.59
CA ILE A 25 -17.38 -4.74 29.27
C ILE A 25 -17.28 -4.74 27.74
N VAL A 26 -16.06 -4.72 27.22
CA VAL A 26 -15.80 -5.13 25.84
C VAL A 26 -16.39 -6.53 25.74
N ALA A 27 -17.38 -6.71 24.87
CA ALA A 27 -17.96 -8.01 24.60
C ALA A 27 -16.83 -8.93 24.09
N SER A 28 -16.29 -9.74 24.99
CA SER A 28 -15.37 -10.81 24.66
C SER A 28 -16.18 -11.90 23.96
N GLY A 29 -15.97 -12.12 22.66
CA GLY A 29 -16.47 -13.33 22.01
C GLY A 29 -17.09 -13.18 20.62
N GLN A 30 -16.57 -12.29 19.76
CA GLN A 30 -16.80 -12.49 18.34
C GLN A 30 -15.70 -13.40 17.78
N SER A 31 -16.07 -14.66 17.56
CA SER A 31 -15.28 -15.52 16.71
C SER A 31 -15.28 -14.94 15.29
N ILE A 32 -14.12 -14.94 14.66
CA ILE A 32 -13.95 -14.42 13.32
C ILE A 32 -13.29 -15.46 12.43
N SER A 33 -13.82 -15.58 11.22
CA SER A 33 -13.23 -16.40 10.17
C SER A 33 -12.58 -15.48 9.15
N VAL A 34 -11.31 -15.75 8.86
CA VAL A 34 -10.51 -15.02 7.87
C VAL A 34 -9.91 -15.99 6.87
N VAL A 35 -9.65 -15.50 5.66
CA VAL A 35 -8.90 -16.23 4.64
C VAL A 35 -7.52 -15.59 4.56
N ASP A 36 -6.47 -16.38 4.76
CA ASP A 36 -5.10 -15.90 4.72
C ASP A 36 -4.53 -15.87 3.29
N ALA A 37 -3.31 -15.36 3.13
CA ALA A 37 -2.62 -15.26 1.84
C ALA A 37 -2.32 -16.62 1.18
N LEU A 38 -2.42 -17.73 1.92
CA LEU A 38 -2.30 -19.09 1.39
C LEU A 38 -3.68 -19.69 1.00
N GLY A 39 -4.76 -18.92 1.12
CA GLY A 39 -6.13 -19.35 0.81
C GLY A 39 -6.75 -20.23 1.90
N ARG A 40 -6.17 -20.28 3.10
CA ARG A 40 -6.66 -21.11 4.21
C ARG A 40 -7.68 -20.33 5.02
N THR A 41 -8.77 -21.00 5.41
CA THR A 41 -9.72 -20.44 6.37
C THR A 41 -9.20 -20.64 7.79
N ILE A 42 -8.92 -19.54 8.48
CA ILE A 42 -8.47 -19.52 9.86
C ILE A 42 -9.62 -19.01 10.73
N ASN A 43 -9.99 -19.80 11.74
CA ASN A 43 -11.04 -19.46 12.69
C ASN A 43 -10.40 -19.02 14.00
N LEU A 44 -10.56 -17.75 14.33
CA LEU A 44 -10.11 -17.18 15.60
C LEU A 44 -11.32 -17.14 16.54
N THR A 45 -11.20 -17.74 17.72
CA THR A 45 -12.29 -17.79 18.72
C THR A 45 -12.43 -16.50 19.50
N GLN A 46 -11.40 -15.66 19.50
CA GLN A 46 -11.33 -14.35 20.16
C GLN A 46 -10.34 -13.44 19.43
N VAL A 47 -10.37 -12.15 19.76
CA VAL A 47 -9.32 -11.20 19.34
C VAL A 47 -7.98 -11.63 19.99
N PRO A 48 -6.90 -11.81 19.22
CA PRO A 48 -5.60 -12.21 19.75
C PRO A 48 -5.01 -11.18 20.71
N SER A 49 -4.26 -11.66 21.70
CA SER A 49 -3.68 -10.86 22.79
C SER A 49 -2.19 -11.12 23.01
N ARG A 50 -1.64 -12.17 22.39
CA ARG A 50 -0.24 -12.59 22.47
C ARG A 50 0.27 -12.92 21.07
N VAL A 51 0.71 -11.89 20.38
CA VAL A 51 0.99 -11.93 18.95
C VAL A 51 2.49 -11.98 18.69
N ILE A 52 2.89 -12.84 17.77
CA ILE A 52 4.22 -12.83 17.16
C ILE A 52 4.12 -12.24 15.76
N SER A 53 4.97 -11.25 15.45
CA SER A 53 5.16 -10.74 14.09
C SER A 53 6.48 -11.27 13.52
N LEU A 54 6.44 -11.97 12.38
CA LEU A 54 7.65 -12.58 11.80
C LEU A 54 8.32 -11.75 10.71
N SER A 55 7.84 -10.54 10.40
CA SER A 55 8.48 -9.70 9.39
C SER A 55 8.26 -8.20 9.60
N PRO A 56 9.17 -7.34 9.10
CA PRO A 56 9.03 -5.89 9.22
C PRO A 56 7.73 -5.33 8.68
N SER A 57 7.27 -5.76 7.52
CA SER A 57 6.01 -5.28 6.91
C SER A 57 4.80 -5.52 7.81
N ILE A 58 4.74 -6.69 8.46
CA ILE A 58 3.69 -7.05 9.42
C ILE A 58 3.79 -6.21 10.69
N THR A 59 5.00 -6.04 11.22
CA THR A 59 5.23 -5.21 12.42
C THR A 59 4.83 -3.77 12.16
N GLU A 60 5.17 -3.22 10.99
CA GLU A 60 4.78 -1.87 10.55
C GLU A 60 3.26 -1.70 10.47
N ILE A 61 2.52 -2.71 9.99
CA ILE A 61 1.05 -2.71 10.01
C ILE A 61 0.52 -2.67 11.45
N LEU A 62 1.02 -3.56 12.32
CA LEU A 62 0.58 -3.61 13.73
C LEU A 62 0.82 -2.28 14.44
N LEU A 63 2.01 -1.69 14.29
CA LEU A 63 2.34 -0.41 14.91
C LEU A 63 1.48 0.73 14.32
N SER A 64 1.22 0.74 13.02
CA SER A 64 0.35 1.74 12.38
C SER A 64 -1.11 1.67 12.85
N LEU A 65 -1.55 0.50 13.33
CA LEU A 65 -2.86 0.28 13.94
C LEU A 65 -2.84 0.40 15.47
N ASN A 66 -1.74 0.88 16.07
CA ASN A 66 -1.56 0.97 17.54
C ASN A 66 -1.70 -0.38 18.27
N LEU A 67 -1.37 -1.48 17.61
CA LEU A 67 -1.41 -2.85 18.15
C LEU A 67 -0.07 -3.27 18.75
N SER A 68 0.77 -2.33 19.17
CA SER A 68 2.03 -2.70 19.82
C SER A 68 1.75 -3.48 21.11
N ASN A 69 0.66 -3.17 21.82
CA ASN A 69 0.26 -3.74 23.12
C ASN A 69 0.08 -5.27 23.13
N VAL A 70 -0.26 -5.87 21.98
CA VAL A 70 -0.48 -7.33 21.87
C VAL A 70 0.80 -8.11 21.50
N LEU A 71 1.87 -7.43 21.10
CA LEU A 71 3.12 -8.07 20.71
C LEU A 71 3.83 -8.70 21.91
N VAL A 72 4.24 -9.96 21.75
CA VAL A 72 5.13 -10.68 22.69
C VAL A 72 6.45 -11.10 22.04
N GLY A 73 6.54 -11.02 20.71
CA GLY A 73 7.78 -11.25 19.97
C GLY A 73 7.72 -10.72 18.54
N VAL A 74 8.88 -10.35 18.02
CA VAL A 74 9.06 -9.83 16.66
C VAL A 74 10.33 -10.42 16.04
N ASP A 75 10.43 -10.45 14.72
CA ASP A 75 11.67 -10.82 14.05
C ASP A 75 12.80 -9.80 14.33
N HIS A 76 14.05 -10.23 14.13
CA HIS A 76 15.25 -9.46 14.43
C HIS A 76 15.31 -8.12 13.69
N TYR A 77 14.87 -8.09 12.42
CA TYR A 77 14.91 -6.86 11.63
C TYR A 77 13.88 -5.87 12.15
N SER A 78 12.68 -6.33 12.52
CA SER A 78 11.69 -5.50 13.24
C SER A 78 12.22 -5.04 14.61
N TYR A 79 12.89 -5.91 15.35
CA TYR A 79 13.37 -5.62 16.71
C TYR A 79 14.42 -4.51 16.73
N THR A 80 15.30 -4.53 15.72
CA THR A 80 16.41 -3.58 15.55
C THR A 80 16.10 -2.46 14.57
N ASP A 81 14.84 -2.33 14.17
CA ASP A 81 14.43 -1.41 13.13
C ASP A 81 14.53 0.04 13.60
N TRP A 82 15.44 0.78 12.96
CA TRP A 82 15.71 2.16 13.29
C TRP A 82 14.56 3.09 12.86
N TYR A 83 13.84 2.76 11.78
CA TYR A 83 12.72 3.56 11.25
C TYR A 83 11.49 3.44 12.15
N LEU A 84 11.18 2.22 12.60
CA LEU A 84 10.12 1.99 13.59
C LEU A 84 10.43 2.68 14.91
N ASN A 85 11.72 2.83 15.24
CA ASN A 85 12.20 3.39 16.50
C ASN A 85 11.53 2.72 17.73
N ALA A 86 11.20 1.44 17.61
CA ALA A 86 10.40 0.70 18.57
C ALA A 86 11.25 -0.17 19.52
N SER A 87 12.56 -0.28 19.29
CA SER A 87 13.45 -1.16 20.07
C SER A 87 13.42 -0.88 21.58
N GLN A 88 13.36 0.40 21.98
CA GLN A 88 13.27 0.77 23.40
C GLN A 88 11.91 0.37 24.00
N GLU A 89 10.82 0.60 23.26
CA GLU A 89 9.50 0.16 23.68
C GLU A 89 9.46 -1.36 23.82
N PHE A 90 9.97 -2.08 22.82
CA PHE A 90 10.03 -3.54 22.79
C PHE A 90 10.80 -4.10 23.98
N ALA A 91 11.98 -3.55 24.26
CA ALA A 91 12.78 -3.93 25.42
C ALA A 91 12.03 -3.64 26.74
N SER A 92 11.39 -2.47 26.87
CA SER A 92 10.66 -2.09 28.09
C SER A 92 9.45 -2.99 28.38
N ARG A 93 8.91 -3.63 27.34
CA ARG A 93 7.73 -4.50 27.39
C ARG A 93 8.07 -5.99 27.30
N ASN A 94 9.36 -6.34 27.36
CA ASN A 94 9.85 -7.71 27.23
C ASN A 94 9.37 -8.42 25.95
N ILE A 95 9.23 -7.67 24.85
CA ILE A 95 9.01 -8.26 23.53
C ILE A 95 10.30 -8.98 23.12
N THR A 96 10.18 -10.22 22.69
CA THR A 96 11.34 -11.08 22.40
C THR A 96 11.72 -11.06 20.93
N ASP A 97 13.01 -10.94 20.63
CA ASP A 97 13.56 -11.23 19.29
C ASP A 97 13.51 -12.74 19.03
N VAL A 98 12.66 -13.14 18.08
CA VAL A 98 12.41 -14.53 17.70
C VAL A 98 13.22 -15.00 16.48
N GLY A 99 14.22 -14.25 16.03
CA GLY A 99 15.11 -14.64 14.93
C GLY A 99 14.88 -13.83 13.65
N GLY A 100 15.64 -14.14 12.59
CA GLY A 100 15.66 -13.33 11.36
C GLY A 100 14.45 -13.53 10.43
N TYR A 101 14.29 -12.66 9.44
CA TYR A 101 13.17 -12.65 8.48
C TYR A 101 12.99 -13.93 7.64
N TRP A 102 14.07 -14.64 7.29
CA TRP A 102 13.93 -15.87 6.49
C TRP A 102 13.51 -17.05 7.36
N TRP A 103 12.67 -17.95 6.83
CA TRP A 103 12.20 -19.13 7.56
C TRP A 103 13.29 -19.92 8.31
N SER A 104 14.49 -20.02 7.74
CA SER A 104 15.61 -20.76 8.32
C SER A 104 16.26 -20.07 9.53
N ALA A 105 16.02 -18.77 9.70
CA ALA A 105 16.55 -17.96 10.79
C ALA A 105 15.54 -17.73 11.92
N ILE A 106 14.29 -18.20 11.76
CA ILE A 106 13.25 -18.12 12.78
C ILE A 106 13.49 -19.16 13.88
N ASN A 107 13.45 -18.73 15.13
CA ASN A 107 13.64 -19.59 16.30
C ASN A 107 12.28 -20.08 16.84
N ILE A 108 11.89 -21.28 16.42
CA ILE A 108 10.63 -21.91 16.82
C ILE A 108 10.56 -22.16 18.34
N GLU A 109 11.64 -22.57 18.99
CA GLU A 109 11.66 -22.80 20.44
C GLU A 109 11.34 -21.53 21.23
N LYS A 110 11.91 -20.39 20.82
CA LYS A 110 11.58 -19.08 21.40
C LYS A 110 10.09 -18.78 21.20
N ILE A 111 9.57 -18.94 19.98
CA ILE A 111 8.14 -18.72 19.69
C ILE A 111 7.26 -19.56 20.62
N LEU A 112 7.55 -20.85 20.78
CA LEU A 112 6.78 -21.74 21.64
C LEU A 112 6.84 -21.34 23.12
N SER A 113 8.02 -20.92 23.61
CA SER A 113 8.17 -20.48 25.00
C SER A 113 7.36 -19.23 25.34
N LEU A 114 7.01 -18.42 24.33
CA LEU A 114 6.18 -17.23 24.49
C LEU A 114 4.68 -17.55 24.52
N GLN A 115 4.25 -18.78 24.25
CA GLN A 115 2.85 -19.20 24.26
C GLN A 115 1.93 -18.20 23.52
N PRO A 116 2.18 -17.92 22.22
CA PRO A 116 1.35 -16.98 21.47
C PRO A 116 -0.01 -17.56 21.14
N ASP A 117 -1.02 -16.69 21.04
CA ASP A 117 -2.34 -17.05 20.54
C ASP A 117 -2.50 -16.76 19.04
N LEU A 118 -1.57 -16.00 18.44
CA LEU A 118 -1.47 -15.80 16.99
C LEU A 118 -0.02 -15.55 16.56
N VAL A 119 0.37 -16.19 15.46
CA VAL A 119 1.57 -15.85 14.70
C VAL A 119 1.16 -15.25 13.36
N LEU A 120 1.64 -14.05 13.06
CA LEU A 120 1.49 -13.40 11.77
C LEU A 120 2.77 -13.63 10.94
N ALA A 121 2.62 -14.27 9.79
CA ALA A 121 3.74 -14.75 8.98
C ALA A 121 3.68 -14.23 7.54
N ASP A 122 4.84 -13.88 6.98
CA ASP A 122 5.00 -13.58 5.56
C ASP A 122 4.82 -14.84 4.67
N ALA A 123 3.94 -14.81 3.67
CA ALA A 123 3.69 -15.92 2.76
C ALA A 123 4.87 -16.25 1.83
N GLY A 124 5.66 -15.25 1.44
CA GLY A 124 6.86 -15.43 0.63
C GLY A 124 8.01 -16.05 1.41
N ALA A 125 8.27 -15.55 2.63
CA ALA A 125 9.42 -15.97 3.41
C ALA A 125 9.16 -17.18 4.33
N HIS A 126 7.95 -17.34 4.87
CA HIS A 126 7.66 -18.30 5.96
C HIS A 126 6.77 -19.47 5.57
N LYS A 127 6.29 -19.56 4.32
CA LYS A 127 5.54 -20.73 3.86
C LYS A 127 6.25 -22.07 4.12
N PRO A 128 7.59 -22.18 4.03
CA PRO A 128 8.30 -23.42 4.40
C PRO A 128 8.09 -23.87 5.86
N LEU A 129 7.73 -22.96 6.78
CA LEU A 129 7.46 -23.29 8.19
C LEU A 129 6.05 -23.84 8.43
N LEU A 130 5.17 -23.84 7.41
CA LEU A 130 3.75 -24.14 7.58
C LEU A 130 3.51 -25.47 8.32
N ASN A 131 4.13 -26.56 7.88
CA ASN A 131 3.93 -27.86 8.49
C ASN A 131 4.44 -27.88 9.94
N THR A 132 5.62 -27.32 10.18
CA THR A 132 6.22 -27.22 11.52
C THR A 132 5.33 -26.44 12.48
N LEU A 133 4.81 -25.27 12.07
CA LEU A 133 3.95 -24.46 12.93
C LEU A 133 2.60 -25.15 13.22
N VAL A 134 2.06 -25.87 12.24
CA VAL A 134 0.83 -26.69 12.42
C VAL A 134 1.07 -27.87 13.36
N GLU A 135 2.20 -28.57 13.24
CA GLU A 135 2.58 -29.68 14.14
C GLU A 135 2.68 -29.24 15.60
N TYR A 136 3.15 -28.02 15.84
CA TYR A 136 3.17 -27.41 17.18
C TYR A 136 1.86 -26.75 17.61
N ASN A 137 0.78 -26.93 16.83
CA ASN A 137 -0.55 -26.45 17.16
C ASN A 137 -0.64 -24.92 17.30
N LEU A 138 0.21 -24.19 16.58
CA LEU A 138 0.19 -22.73 16.54
C LEU A 138 -0.87 -22.23 15.55
N THR A 139 -1.64 -21.22 15.97
CA THR A 139 -2.52 -20.49 15.06
C THR A 139 -1.67 -19.50 14.25
N VAL A 140 -1.63 -19.70 12.93
CA VAL A 140 -0.84 -18.87 12.01
C VAL A 140 -1.73 -18.27 10.94
N VAL A 141 -1.64 -16.95 10.75
CA VAL A 141 -2.22 -16.26 9.59
C VAL A 141 -1.07 -15.78 8.71
N TYR A 142 -1.11 -16.18 7.44
CA TYR A 142 -0.16 -15.68 6.45
C TYR A 142 -0.67 -14.40 5.79
N LEU A 143 0.19 -13.38 5.74
CA LEU A 143 0.03 -12.14 5.00
C LEU A 143 0.83 -12.20 3.71
N LYS A 144 0.45 -11.45 2.68
CA LYS A 144 1.14 -11.49 1.38
C LYS A 144 2.60 -11.06 1.55
N GLY A 145 2.84 -9.97 2.29
CA GLY A 145 4.18 -9.51 2.64
C GLY A 145 5.11 -9.46 1.42
N GLY A 146 6.31 -10.02 1.50
CA GLY A 146 7.31 -10.05 0.43
C GLY A 146 6.88 -10.76 -0.87
N SER A 147 5.74 -11.47 -0.87
CA SER A 147 5.10 -12.00 -2.08
C SER A 147 4.08 -11.06 -2.73
N ALA A 148 3.90 -9.84 -2.19
CA ALA A 148 3.02 -8.82 -2.75
C ALA A 148 3.43 -8.43 -4.18
N THR A 149 2.43 -8.36 -5.04
CA THR A 149 2.55 -8.05 -6.47
C THR A 149 1.95 -6.70 -6.83
N SER A 150 1.25 -6.07 -5.88
CA SER A 150 0.55 -4.80 -6.06
C SER A 150 0.45 -4.02 -4.74
N ILE A 151 0.05 -2.76 -4.83
CA ILE A 151 -0.30 -1.94 -3.67
C ILE A 151 -1.61 -2.42 -3.04
N GLU A 152 -2.55 -2.95 -3.82
CA GLU A 152 -3.77 -3.59 -3.29
C GLU A 152 -3.45 -4.79 -2.39
N ASP A 153 -2.36 -5.51 -2.65
CA ASP A 153 -1.90 -6.58 -1.77
C ASP A 153 -1.53 -6.04 -0.38
N VAL A 154 -0.87 -4.87 -0.32
CA VAL A 154 -0.58 -4.18 0.95
C VAL A 154 -1.87 -3.76 1.65
N TYR A 155 -2.84 -3.21 0.90
CA TYR A 155 -4.14 -2.85 1.46
C TYR A 155 -4.89 -4.06 2.00
N SER A 156 -4.80 -5.21 1.31
CA SER A 156 -5.40 -6.45 1.75
C SER A 156 -4.79 -6.97 3.05
N ASP A 157 -3.47 -6.84 3.22
CA ASP A 157 -2.79 -7.22 4.45
C ASP A 157 -3.18 -6.28 5.62
N ILE A 158 -3.21 -4.96 5.39
CA ILE A 158 -3.68 -3.97 6.38
C ILE A 158 -5.12 -4.28 6.80
N PHE A 159 -6.01 -4.52 5.84
CA PHE A 159 -7.42 -4.81 6.10
C PHE A 159 -7.59 -6.14 6.84
N LEU A 160 -6.83 -7.17 6.48
CA LEU A 160 -6.87 -8.47 7.17
C LEU A 160 -6.42 -8.34 8.62
N VAL A 161 -5.35 -7.61 8.90
CA VAL A 161 -4.93 -7.32 10.28
C VAL A 161 -6.01 -6.52 11.01
N GLY A 162 -6.53 -5.44 10.41
CA GLY A 162 -7.64 -4.68 10.98
C GLY A 162 -8.87 -5.53 11.29
N LYS A 163 -9.20 -6.49 10.42
CA LYS A 163 -10.30 -7.44 10.65
C LYS A 163 -10.02 -8.37 11.84
N ILE A 164 -8.82 -8.94 11.93
CA ILE A 164 -8.40 -9.83 13.04
C ILE A 164 -8.54 -9.15 14.40
N PHE A 165 -8.19 -7.86 14.48
CA PHE A 165 -8.21 -7.09 15.74
C PHE A 165 -9.47 -6.26 15.95
N ASN A 166 -10.50 -6.43 15.12
CA ASN A 166 -11.73 -5.62 15.16
C ASN A 166 -11.49 -4.10 15.04
N MET A 167 -10.51 -3.73 14.23
CA MET A 167 -10.07 -2.36 13.91
C MET A 167 -10.23 -2.07 12.41
N THR A 168 -11.33 -2.54 11.81
CA THR A 168 -11.56 -2.41 10.37
C THR A 168 -11.67 -0.93 9.94
N SER A 169 -12.28 -0.09 10.78
CA SER A 169 -12.39 1.35 10.52
C SER A 169 -11.03 2.04 10.49
N GLU A 170 -10.14 1.70 11.42
CA GLU A 170 -8.78 2.22 11.51
C GLU A 170 -7.92 1.71 10.34
N ALA A 171 -8.07 0.45 9.95
CA ALA A 171 -7.44 -0.11 8.76
C ALA A 171 -7.85 0.64 7.49
N LEU A 172 -9.15 0.89 7.29
CA LEU A 172 -9.64 1.66 6.15
C LEU A 172 -9.11 3.10 6.16
N ALA A 173 -9.10 3.77 7.32
CA ALA A 173 -8.54 5.10 7.44
C ALA A 173 -7.04 5.17 7.13
N LEU A 174 -6.28 4.12 7.49
CA LEU A 174 -4.86 3.99 7.13
C LEU A 174 -4.68 3.78 5.62
N ILE A 175 -5.49 2.93 5.00
CA ILE A 175 -5.50 2.71 3.54
C ILE A 175 -5.78 4.02 2.81
N ASP A 176 -6.84 4.74 3.19
CA ASP A 176 -7.20 6.04 2.62
C ASP A 176 -6.04 7.06 2.75
N LYS A 177 -5.32 7.02 3.87
CA LYS A 177 -4.16 7.89 4.07
C LYS A 177 -3.03 7.54 3.10
N ILE A 178 -2.73 6.26 2.92
CA ILE A 178 -1.71 5.80 1.97
C ILE A 178 -2.10 6.21 0.54
N GLU A 179 -3.35 5.95 0.13
CA GLU A 179 -3.86 6.34 -1.20
C GLU A 179 -3.70 7.82 -1.48
N ARG A 180 -4.06 8.70 -0.52
CA ARG A 180 -3.87 10.15 -0.66
C ARG A 180 -2.41 10.52 -0.88
N HIS A 181 -1.48 9.95 -0.12
CA HIS A 181 -0.05 10.22 -0.28
C HIS A 181 0.47 9.75 -1.65
N LEU A 182 0.00 8.61 -2.16
CA LEU A 182 0.37 8.14 -3.49
C LEU A 182 -0.17 9.06 -4.59
N GLU A 183 -1.40 9.58 -4.46
CA GLU A 183 -1.96 10.51 -5.44
C GLU A 183 -1.30 11.90 -5.40
N GLU A 184 -0.99 12.40 -4.20
CA GLU A 184 -0.14 13.60 -4.02
C GLU A 184 1.23 13.39 -4.66
N GLY A 185 1.82 12.22 -4.43
CA GLY A 185 3.07 11.78 -5.01
C GLY A 185 3.08 11.73 -6.53
N ARG A 186 2.02 11.18 -7.13
CA ARG A 186 1.82 11.16 -8.58
C ARG A 186 1.77 12.56 -9.17
N ASN A 187 1.11 13.49 -8.47
CA ASN A 187 1.08 14.90 -8.88
C ASN A 187 2.46 15.57 -8.76
N LEU A 188 3.19 15.29 -7.68
CA LEU A 188 4.56 15.76 -7.46
C LEU A 188 5.51 15.26 -8.57
N LEU A 189 5.33 14.01 -9.02
CA LEU A 189 6.16 13.36 -10.03
C LEU A 189 5.70 13.58 -11.47
N ARG A 190 4.67 14.40 -11.72
CA ARG A 190 4.09 14.62 -13.07
C ARG A 190 5.12 15.08 -14.11
N GLY A 191 6.10 15.89 -13.71
CA GLY A 191 7.19 16.34 -14.59
C GLY A 191 8.22 15.27 -14.95
N TYR A 192 8.14 14.10 -14.32
CA TYR A 192 9.00 12.94 -14.56
C TYR A 192 8.22 11.76 -15.16
N SER A 193 6.99 11.99 -15.65
CA SER A 193 6.17 10.92 -16.17
C SER A 193 6.87 10.18 -17.31
N GLY A 194 6.91 8.86 -17.23
CA GLY A 194 7.56 8.00 -18.22
C GLY A 194 9.06 7.77 -18.00
N VAL A 195 9.70 8.42 -17.03
CA VAL A 195 11.08 8.10 -16.61
C VAL A 195 11.14 6.63 -16.20
N SER A 196 12.12 5.91 -16.75
CA SER A 196 12.34 4.49 -16.49
C SER A 196 13.28 4.30 -15.30
N VAL A 197 12.78 3.61 -14.28
CA VAL A 197 13.48 3.34 -13.03
C VAL A 197 13.75 1.85 -12.93
N LEU A 198 14.99 1.48 -12.65
CA LEU A 198 15.35 0.13 -12.25
C LEU A 198 15.63 0.12 -10.74
N TYR A 199 15.06 -0.83 -10.02
CA TYR A 199 15.42 -1.06 -8.63
C TYR A 199 16.25 -2.33 -8.48
N VAL A 200 17.46 -2.17 -7.97
CA VAL A 200 18.40 -3.24 -7.63
C VAL A 200 18.32 -3.47 -6.12
N VAL A 201 17.77 -4.60 -5.72
CA VAL A 201 17.59 -4.98 -4.31
C VAL A 201 18.84 -5.67 -3.74
N GLY A 202 19.78 -6.11 -4.58
CA GLY A 202 21.03 -6.69 -4.10
C GLY A 202 22.02 -7.02 -5.21
N ILE A 203 23.29 -7.17 -4.83
CA ILE A 203 24.41 -7.46 -5.75
C ILE A 203 25.16 -8.75 -5.32
N TYR A 204 24.55 -9.54 -4.43
CA TYR A 204 25.16 -10.76 -3.93
C TYR A 204 24.75 -11.95 -4.79
N GLN A 205 25.72 -12.63 -5.40
CA GLN A 205 25.50 -13.75 -6.34
C GLN A 205 24.71 -13.36 -7.61
N GLY A 206 24.94 -12.13 -8.11
CA GLY A 206 24.25 -11.55 -9.26
C GLY A 206 23.56 -10.25 -8.90
N VAL A 207 23.08 -9.50 -9.91
CA VAL A 207 22.29 -8.28 -9.69
C VAL A 207 20.82 -8.68 -9.58
N TRP A 208 20.24 -8.55 -8.39
CA TRP A 208 18.83 -8.81 -8.14
C TRP A 208 18.01 -7.55 -8.38
N VAL A 209 17.00 -7.65 -9.23
CA VAL A 209 16.13 -6.52 -9.60
C VAL A 209 14.67 -6.75 -9.21
N ALA A 210 13.95 -5.67 -8.95
CA ALA A 210 12.49 -5.70 -8.88
C ALA A 210 11.91 -5.70 -10.30
N GLY A 211 11.57 -6.89 -10.80
CA GLY A 211 10.94 -7.09 -12.08
C GLY A 211 9.47 -6.67 -12.12
N LYS A 212 8.83 -6.96 -13.26
CA LYS A 212 7.38 -6.85 -13.44
C LYS A 212 6.64 -7.70 -12.42
N THR A 213 5.37 -7.36 -12.17
CA THR A 213 4.50 -8.09 -11.22
C THR A 213 5.09 -8.19 -9.81
N THR A 214 5.83 -7.16 -9.39
CA THR A 214 6.24 -6.94 -8.00
C THR A 214 5.47 -5.75 -7.45
N PHE A 215 5.34 -5.62 -6.13
CA PHE A 215 4.73 -4.43 -5.56
C PHE A 215 5.46 -3.14 -5.97
N PHE A 216 6.78 -3.19 -6.16
CA PHE A 216 7.58 -2.06 -6.63
C PHE A 216 7.18 -1.63 -8.05
N ASP A 217 6.95 -2.60 -8.95
CA ASP A 217 6.47 -2.36 -10.32
C ASP A 217 5.13 -1.59 -10.32
N ASP A 218 4.17 -2.02 -9.49
CA ASP A 218 2.89 -1.34 -9.33
C ASP A 218 3.04 0.04 -8.66
N LEU A 219 3.87 0.15 -7.62
CA LEU A 219 4.15 1.39 -6.91
C LEU A 219 4.61 2.50 -7.86
N ILE A 220 5.69 2.25 -8.63
CA ILE A 220 6.25 3.28 -9.50
C ILE A 220 5.35 3.58 -10.70
N SER A 221 4.57 2.58 -11.15
CA SER A 221 3.58 2.76 -12.21
C SER A 221 2.44 3.70 -11.78
N ARG A 222 1.95 3.58 -10.54
CA ARG A 222 0.96 4.53 -9.97
C ARG A 222 1.50 5.94 -9.88
N LEU A 223 2.79 6.09 -9.63
CA LEU A 223 3.48 7.38 -9.60
C LEU A 223 3.77 7.97 -11.00
N GLY A 224 3.36 7.28 -12.06
CA GLY A 224 3.52 7.72 -13.44
C GLY A 224 4.90 7.46 -14.05
N LEU A 225 5.72 6.65 -13.38
CA LEU A 225 7.03 6.21 -13.83
C LEU A 225 6.92 4.84 -14.51
N ARG A 226 8.02 4.36 -15.08
CA ARG A 226 8.08 3.04 -15.73
C ARG A 226 9.11 2.16 -15.04
N ASN A 227 8.78 0.91 -14.76
CA ASN A 227 9.81 -0.06 -14.43
C ASN A 227 10.65 -0.39 -15.66
N ALA A 228 11.97 -0.20 -15.55
CA ALA A 228 12.89 -0.55 -16.63
C ALA A 228 13.05 -2.07 -16.77
N ALA A 229 12.81 -2.84 -15.70
CA ALA A 229 13.06 -4.27 -15.69
C ALA A 229 12.24 -5.03 -16.75
N GLY A 230 12.95 -5.82 -17.57
CA GLY A 230 12.34 -6.75 -18.52
C GLY A 230 12.00 -8.12 -17.91
N ALA A 231 12.51 -8.41 -16.71
CA ALA A 231 12.26 -9.64 -15.96
C ALA A 231 10.95 -9.59 -15.15
N TYR A 232 10.54 -10.73 -14.58
CA TYR A 232 9.36 -10.85 -13.71
C TYR A 232 9.78 -11.23 -12.29
N GLY A 233 9.05 -10.71 -11.31
CA GLY A 233 9.34 -10.95 -9.89
C GLY A 233 10.68 -10.39 -9.45
N TRP A 234 11.13 -10.82 -8.28
CA TRP A 234 12.50 -10.55 -7.81
C TRP A 234 13.44 -11.52 -8.51
N ALA A 235 14.26 -11.02 -9.43
CA ALA A 235 15.03 -11.86 -10.34
C ALA A 235 16.51 -11.49 -10.36
N PRO A 236 17.43 -12.48 -10.33
CA PRO A 236 18.84 -12.26 -10.64
C PRO A 236 18.99 -12.09 -12.16
N VAL A 237 19.70 -11.05 -12.59
CA VAL A 237 19.94 -10.74 -14.01
C VAL A 237 21.38 -10.34 -14.27
N GLY A 238 21.80 -10.48 -15.53
CA GLY A 238 23.11 -10.04 -16.00
C GLY A 238 23.17 -8.54 -16.29
N ILE A 239 24.37 -7.97 -16.20
CA ILE A 239 24.60 -6.54 -16.49
C ILE A 239 24.23 -6.16 -17.93
N GLU A 240 24.44 -7.08 -18.90
CA GLU A 240 24.09 -6.89 -20.31
C GLU A 240 22.56 -6.87 -20.53
N GLU A 241 21.81 -7.63 -19.75
CA GLU A 241 20.33 -7.57 -19.79
C GLU A 241 19.86 -6.21 -19.30
N ILE A 242 20.43 -5.72 -18.20
CA ILE A 242 20.14 -4.38 -17.69
C ILE A 242 20.49 -3.30 -18.71
N ALA A 243 21.65 -3.43 -19.38
CA ALA A 243 22.05 -2.52 -20.45
C ALA A 243 21.04 -2.46 -21.60
N SER A 244 20.45 -3.61 -21.96
CA SER A 244 19.43 -3.70 -23.02
C SER A 244 18.13 -2.96 -22.69
N TRP A 245 17.80 -2.84 -21.40
CA TRP A 245 16.59 -2.17 -20.92
C TRP A 245 16.69 -0.64 -20.90
N LYS A 246 17.92 -0.10 -20.92
CA LYS A 246 18.22 1.33 -20.95
C LYS A 246 17.48 2.13 -19.85
N PRO A 247 17.69 1.82 -18.56
CA PRO A 247 17.09 2.59 -17.48
C PRO A 247 17.60 4.04 -17.49
N ASP A 248 16.73 5.00 -17.20
CA ASP A 248 17.14 6.39 -16.96
C ASP A 248 17.82 6.53 -15.58
N VAL A 249 17.29 5.78 -14.60
CA VAL A 249 17.77 5.78 -13.20
C VAL A 249 17.86 4.35 -12.68
N ILE A 250 18.92 4.08 -11.94
CA ILE A 250 19.12 2.84 -11.19
C ILE A 250 19.17 3.18 -9.71
N LEU A 251 18.20 2.70 -8.95
CA LEU A 251 18.15 2.75 -7.50
C LEU A 251 18.77 1.46 -6.95
N VAL A 252 19.74 1.57 -6.05
CA VAL A 252 20.40 0.41 -5.44
C VAL A 252 20.13 0.42 -3.94
N ALA A 253 19.57 -0.67 -3.41
CA ALA A 253 19.33 -0.86 -1.99
C ALA A 253 20.64 -0.85 -1.17
N GLY A 254 20.68 -0.07 -0.09
CA GLY A 254 21.83 0.11 0.80
C GLY A 254 22.02 -0.97 1.86
N MET A 255 21.69 -2.23 1.55
CA MET A 255 21.72 -3.36 2.50
C MET A 255 23.14 -3.93 2.69
N GLY A 256 24.06 -3.09 3.18
CA GLY A 256 25.49 -3.43 3.29
C GLY A 256 26.24 -3.37 1.97
N VAL A 257 25.61 -2.84 0.92
CA VAL A 257 26.21 -2.56 -0.39
C VAL A 257 27.00 -1.25 -0.32
N THR A 258 28.24 -1.26 -0.78
CA THR A 258 29.09 -0.06 -0.90
C THR A 258 29.11 0.48 -2.33
N GLU A 259 29.56 1.72 -2.51
CA GLU A 259 29.79 2.29 -3.85
C GLU A 259 30.74 1.42 -4.69
N THR A 260 31.80 0.88 -4.07
CA THR A 260 32.74 -0.05 -4.70
C THR A 260 32.03 -1.31 -5.22
N ASP A 261 31.05 -1.85 -4.48
CA ASP A 261 30.29 -3.02 -4.93
C ASP A 261 29.42 -2.69 -6.15
N VAL A 262 28.81 -1.50 -6.16
CA VAL A 262 28.03 -0.98 -7.30
C VAL A 262 28.90 -0.81 -8.55
N GLU A 263 30.11 -0.27 -8.38
CA GLU A 263 31.10 -0.13 -9.47
C GLU A 263 31.57 -1.50 -10.00
N ASN A 264 31.90 -2.43 -9.09
CA ASN A 264 32.35 -3.78 -9.44
C ASN A 264 31.26 -4.57 -10.17
N ALA A 265 29.99 -4.34 -9.84
CA ALA A 265 28.85 -4.91 -10.54
C ALA A 265 28.69 -4.39 -11.97
N GLY A 266 29.36 -3.29 -12.33
CA GLY A 266 29.27 -2.66 -13.64
C GLY A 266 28.07 -1.73 -13.82
N LEU A 267 27.29 -1.46 -12.77
CA LEU A 267 26.09 -0.62 -12.84
C LEU A 267 26.43 0.82 -13.26
N THR A 268 27.56 1.35 -12.80
CA THR A 268 28.05 2.70 -13.16
C THR A 268 28.49 2.84 -14.62
N LYS A 269 28.69 1.72 -15.33
CA LYS A 269 29.11 1.70 -16.76
C LYS A 269 27.94 1.78 -17.73
N LEU A 270 26.71 1.74 -17.24
CA LEU A 270 25.48 1.68 -18.05
C LEU A 270 25.02 3.04 -18.60
N GLY A 271 25.64 4.14 -18.18
CA GLY A 271 25.26 5.50 -18.59
C GLY A 271 23.98 6.04 -17.93
N ALA A 272 23.32 5.24 -17.09
CA ALA A 272 22.19 5.65 -16.25
C ALA A 272 22.67 6.38 -14.99
N ARG A 273 21.82 7.22 -14.40
CA ARG A 273 22.08 7.78 -13.07
C ARG A 273 21.92 6.68 -12.02
N VAL A 274 23.00 6.30 -11.35
CA VAL A 274 22.98 5.31 -10.27
C VAL A 274 22.91 6.02 -8.92
N VAL A 275 21.99 5.59 -8.06
CA VAL A 275 21.82 6.11 -6.70
C VAL A 275 21.85 4.96 -5.71
N LEU A 276 22.84 4.98 -4.82
CA LEU A 276 22.87 4.10 -3.66
C LEU A 276 21.99 4.69 -2.56
N LEU A 277 20.93 3.98 -2.21
CA LEU A 277 19.95 4.38 -1.23
C LEU A 277 20.49 4.22 0.18
N ASN A 278 20.08 5.10 1.10
CA ASN A 278 20.31 4.88 2.53
C ASN A 278 19.34 3.81 3.08
N SER A 279 19.49 3.46 4.36
CA SER A 279 18.65 2.43 5.01
C SER A 279 17.16 2.77 4.96
N THR A 280 16.78 4.03 5.20
CA THR A 280 15.37 4.47 5.16
C THR A 280 14.76 4.31 3.78
N GLU A 281 15.46 4.81 2.78
CA GLU A 281 15.00 4.77 1.40
C GLU A 281 14.88 3.34 0.91
N THR A 282 15.82 2.49 1.32
CA THR A 282 15.81 1.06 1.05
C THR A 282 14.60 0.38 1.66
N ASP A 283 14.35 0.60 2.96
CA ASP A 283 13.24 0.00 3.67
C ASP A 283 11.90 0.38 3.03
N VAL A 284 11.71 1.66 2.72
CA VAL A 284 10.48 2.16 2.08
C VAL A 284 10.24 1.56 0.69
N LEU A 285 11.29 1.33 -0.09
CA LEU A 285 11.17 0.80 -1.46
C LEU A 285 11.23 -0.74 -1.55
N SER A 286 11.64 -1.43 -0.48
CA SER A 286 11.70 -2.91 -0.41
C SER A 286 10.57 -3.55 0.38
N ARG A 287 9.88 -2.81 1.26
CA ARG A 287 8.89 -3.38 2.18
C ARG A 287 7.46 -3.04 1.74
N PRO A 288 6.64 -4.04 1.37
CA PRO A 288 5.23 -3.83 1.04
C PRO A 288 4.41 -3.64 2.32
N SER A 289 4.37 -2.40 2.84
CA SER A 289 3.73 -2.05 4.11
C SER A 289 3.18 -0.61 4.11
N PRO A 290 2.59 -0.10 5.21
CA PRO A 290 2.13 1.29 5.28
C PRO A 290 3.19 2.35 4.97
N ILE A 291 4.48 2.05 5.17
CA ILE A 291 5.56 3.04 4.99
C ILE A 291 5.75 3.45 3.53
N ILE A 292 5.20 2.69 2.57
CA ILE A 292 5.21 3.04 1.14
C ILE A 292 4.59 4.41 0.84
N MET A 293 3.78 4.95 1.77
CA MET A 293 3.27 6.33 1.66
C MET A 293 4.41 7.38 1.55
N LEU A 294 5.62 7.04 1.99
CA LEU A 294 6.80 7.91 1.89
C LEU A 294 7.57 7.78 0.57
N ALA A 295 7.33 6.71 -0.20
CA ALA A 295 8.04 6.43 -1.43
C ALA A 295 8.03 7.58 -2.45
N PRO A 296 6.92 8.33 -2.64
CA PRO A 296 6.91 9.39 -3.65
C PRO A 296 7.91 10.51 -3.38
N ASN A 297 8.12 10.89 -2.13
CA ASN A 297 9.08 11.93 -1.76
C ASN A 297 10.52 11.46 -1.99
N ILE A 298 10.82 10.22 -1.57
CA ILE A 298 12.13 9.60 -1.82
C ILE A 298 12.43 9.55 -3.32
N ILE A 299 11.46 9.07 -4.11
CA ILE A 299 11.62 8.99 -5.57
C ILE A 299 11.78 10.40 -6.16
N TYR A 300 10.99 11.38 -5.72
CA TYR A 300 11.12 12.76 -6.19
C TYR A 300 12.51 13.34 -5.92
N ASP A 301 13.05 13.15 -4.72
CA ASP A 301 14.39 13.64 -4.37
C ASP A 301 15.48 12.98 -5.21
N VAL A 302 15.32 11.70 -5.55
CA VAL A 302 16.23 11.00 -6.46
C VAL A 302 16.12 11.53 -7.89
N LEU A 303 14.89 11.74 -8.41
CA LEU A 303 14.68 12.22 -9.78
C LEU A 303 14.99 13.70 -9.96
N LYS A 304 15.02 14.48 -8.87
CA LYS A 304 15.35 15.90 -8.89
C LYS A 304 16.68 16.12 -9.61
N GLY A 305 16.67 17.02 -10.59
CA GLY A 305 17.83 17.34 -11.44
C GLY A 305 17.91 16.55 -12.75
N LEU A 306 17.10 15.53 -12.97
CA LEU A 306 16.89 14.97 -14.32
C LEU A 306 16.08 15.95 -15.17
N PRO A 307 16.32 16.01 -16.49
CA PRO A 307 15.48 16.81 -17.38
C PRO A 307 14.04 16.34 -17.26
N ALA A 308 13.12 17.25 -16.95
CA ALA A 308 11.71 16.94 -16.91
C ALA A 308 11.31 16.35 -18.28
N THR A 309 10.66 15.19 -18.26
CA THR A 309 10.06 14.65 -19.47
C THR A 309 8.91 15.57 -19.84
N THR A 310 8.82 15.97 -21.10
CA THR A 310 7.62 16.66 -21.56
C THR A 310 6.48 15.65 -21.44
N PRO A 311 5.43 15.90 -20.63
CA PRO A 311 4.29 14.99 -20.58
C PRO A 311 3.76 14.81 -22.02
N PRO A 312 3.33 13.61 -22.43
CA PRO A 312 2.65 13.44 -23.71
C PRO A 312 1.55 14.51 -23.82
N GLY A 313 1.69 15.41 -24.80
CA GLY A 313 0.85 16.58 -24.93
C GLY A 313 -0.63 16.18 -24.96
N THR A 314 -1.40 16.76 -24.05
CA THR A 314 -2.86 16.62 -24.04
C THR A 314 -3.40 17.26 -25.32
N THR A 315 -3.57 16.48 -26.37
CA THR A 315 -4.17 16.97 -27.61
C THR A 315 -5.68 16.94 -27.41
N SER A 316 -6.28 18.08 -27.08
CA SER A 316 -7.73 18.21 -26.97
C SER A 316 -8.32 18.22 -28.38
N ALA A 317 -8.99 17.14 -28.79
CA ALA A 317 -9.80 17.14 -30.00
C ALA A 317 -11.19 17.72 -29.67
N THR A 318 -11.53 18.85 -30.30
CA THR A 318 -12.87 19.45 -30.20
C THR A 318 -13.71 18.98 -31.38
N THR A 319 -14.72 18.16 -31.13
CA THR A 319 -15.71 17.78 -32.16
C THR A 319 -16.97 18.62 -31.96
N THR A 320 -17.28 19.49 -32.91
CA THR A 320 -18.52 20.28 -32.91
C THR A 320 -19.56 19.55 -33.75
N LEU A 321 -20.68 19.14 -33.13
CA LEU A 321 -21.83 18.60 -33.85
C LEU A 321 -22.85 19.72 -34.08
N THR A 322 -23.19 19.97 -35.34
CA THR A 322 -24.25 20.91 -35.74
C THR A 322 -25.42 20.09 -36.26
N THR A 323 -26.60 20.22 -35.64
CA THR A 323 -27.85 19.64 -36.17
C THR A 323 -28.76 20.76 -36.65
N THR A 324 -29.26 20.61 -37.87
CA THR A 324 -30.20 21.54 -38.50
C THR A 324 -31.59 20.92 -38.44
N ALA A 325 -32.55 21.60 -37.79
CA ALA A 325 -33.97 21.32 -37.92
C ALA A 325 -34.64 22.54 -38.56
N THR A 326 -35.43 22.31 -39.61
CA THR A 326 -36.06 23.36 -40.42
C THR A 326 -37.35 23.89 -39.79
N GLU A 327 -37.62 25.16 -40.10
CA GLU A 327 -38.83 25.97 -39.87
C GLU A 327 -38.97 26.68 -38.51
N THR A 328 -38.58 27.95 -38.56
CA THR A 328 -39.11 29.09 -37.78
C THR A 328 -38.73 29.19 -36.30
N GLN A 329 -37.45 29.01 -35.95
CA GLN A 329 -36.68 29.81 -34.97
C GLN A 329 -35.30 29.16 -34.72
N THR A 330 -34.21 29.93 -34.86
CA THR A 330 -32.85 29.43 -34.64
C THR A 330 -32.51 29.42 -33.15
N VAL A 331 -32.45 28.25 -32.52
CA VAL A 331 -31.83 28.07 -31.20
C VAL A 331 -30.55 27.27 -31.39
N THR A 332 -29.40 27.93 -31.26
CA THR A 332 -28.10 27.27 -31.28
C THR A 332 -27.81 26.72 -29.88
N THR A 333 -27.70 25.39 -29.75
CA THR A 333 -27.21 24.77 -28.51
C THR A 333 -25.89 24.07 -28.81
N THR A 334 -24.79 24.62 -28.27
CA THR A 334 -23.46 24.02 -28.38
C THR A 334 -23.30 22.99 -27.26
N TYR A 335 -23.09 21.73 -27.63
CA TYR A 335 -22.68 20.70 -26.69
C TYR A 335 -21.18 20.48 -26.81
N THR A 336 -20.44 20.77 -25.74
CA THR A 336 -19.01 20.45 -25.65
C THR A 336 -18.86 19.15 -24.88
N THR A 337 -18.37 18.11 -25.54
CA THR A 337 -17.96 16.86 -24.87
C THR A 337 -16.44 16.74 -24.93
N THR A 338 -15.79 16.82 -23.78
CA THR A 338 -14.35 16.53 -23.66
C THR A 338 -14.20 15.03 -23.45
N LEU A 339 -13.68 14.31 -24.45
CA LEU A 339 -13.30 12.90 -24.30
C LEU A 339 -11.83 12.82 -23.89
N VAL A 340 -11.57 12.29 -22.69
CA VAL A 340 -10.23 11.95 -22.22
C VAL A 340 -9.91 10.54 -22.73
N ARG A 341 -8.91 10.42 -23.61
CA ARG A 341 -8.50 9.14 -24.22
C ARG A 341 -7.81 8.25 -23.17
N GLN A 342 -8.49 7.22 -22.68
CA GLN A 342 -7.85 5.97 -22.25
C GLN A 342 -7.83 5.02 -23.45
N GLU A 343 -6.73 4.32 -23.68
CA GLU A 343 -6.57 3.46 -24.86
C GLU A 343 -7.56 2.28 -24.81
N PHE A 344 -8.57 2.31 -25.67
CA PHE A 344 -9.43 1.17 -25.97
C PHE A 344 -9.20 0.69 -27.41
N SER A 345 -9.46 -0.59 -27.67
CA SER A 345 -9.36 -1.19 -29.00
C SER A 345 -10.33 -0.53 -30.00
N THR A 346 -10.01 -0.54 -31.30
CA THR A 346 -10.82 0.12 -32.35
C THR A 346 -12.28 -0.34 -32.40
N SER A 347 -12.59 -1.56 -31.93
CA SER A 347 -13.95 -2.09 -31.81
C SER A 347 -14.76 -1.50 -30.65
N GLU A 348 -14.10 -1.13 -29.54
CA GLU A 348 -14.77 -0.56 -28.36
C GLU A 348 -15.12 0.93 -28.57
N VAL A 349 -14.33 1.64 -29.38
CA VAL A 349 -14.57 3.05 -29.75
C VAL A 349 -15.88 3.22 -30.51
N LEU A 350 -16.24 2.30 -31.41
CA LEU A 350 -17.51 2.32 -32.16
C LEU A 350 -18.73 2.05 -31.26
N LEU A 351 -18.57 1.20 -30.25
CA LEU A 351 -19.65 0.89 -29.30
C LEU A 351 -19.89 2.07 -28.33
N TYR A 352 -18.84 2.70 -27.81
CA TYR A 352 -18.99 3.85 -26.92
C TYR A 352 -19.52 5.10 -27.64
N THR A 353 -19.06 5.38 -28.85
CA THR A 353 -19.55 6.52 -29.63
C THR A 353 -21.03 6.37 -30.01
N THR A 354 -21.49 5.16 -30.32
CA THR A 354 -22.92 4.90 -30.56
C THR A 354 -23.77 5.00 -29.30
N ILE A 355 -23.28 4.53 -28.15
CA ILE A 355 -23.97 4.65 -26.85
C ILE A 355 -24.05 6.11 -26.39
N SER A 356 -22.96 6.89 -26.49
CA SER A 356 -22.95 8.30 -26.09
C SER A 356 -23.83 9.18 -27.00
N ALA A 357 -23.83 8.92 -28.31
CA ALA A 357 -24.74 9.59 -29.24
C ALA A 357 -26.21 9.24 -28.96
N ALA A 358 -26.51 7.97 -28.65
CA ALA A 358 -27.85 7.54 -28.25
C ALA A 358 -28.31 8.19 -26.93
N LEU A 359 -27.42 8.32 -25.94
CA LEU A 359 -27.73 8.95 -24.64
C LEU A 359 -27.94 10.47 -24.75
N ALA A 360 -27.20 11.14 -25.63
CA ALA A 360 -27.40 12.55 -25.96
C ALA A 360 -28.74 12.80 -26.69
N LEU A 361 -29.12 11.90 -27.60
CA LEU A 361 -30.44 11.94 -28.25
C LEU A 361 -31.58 11.68 -27.26
N LEU A 362 -31.41 10.72 -26.34
CA LEU A 362 -32.42 10.37 -25.33
C LEU A 362 -32.65 11.51 -24.31
N THR A 363 -31.58 12.18 -23.89
CA THR A 363 -31.65 13.34 -22.98
C THR A 363 -32.24 14.57 -23.66
N GLY A 364 -31.95 14.81 -24.94
CA GLY A 364 -32.61 15.84 -25.76
C GLY A 364 -34.12 15.61 -25.93
N LEU A 365 -34.55 14.37 -26.19
CA LEU A 365 -35.96 13.98 -26.29
C LEU A 365 -36.72 14.11 -24.96
N LEU A 366 -36.06 13.81 -23.84
CA LEU A 366 -36.64 13.98 -22.49
C LEU A 366 -36.77 15.45 -22.10
N ALA A 367 -35.78 16.29 -22.42
CA ALA A 367 -35.85 17.73 -22.16
C ALA A 367 -36.94 18.43 -22.98
N GLY A 368 -37.15 18.04 -24.24
CA GLY A 368 -38.22 18.56 -25.08
C GLY A 368 -39.63 18.25 -24.57
N ARG A 369 -39.83 17.11 -23.90
CA ARG A 369 -41.14 16.75 -23.31
C ARG A 369 -41.51 17.57 -22.08
N PHE A 370 -40.53 18.07 -21.31
CA PHE A 370 -40.81 18.90 -20.12
C PHE A 370 -41.20 20.35 -20.47
N ILE A 371 -40.79 20.84 -21.64
CA ILE A 371 -41.15 22.20 -22.09
C ILE A 371 -42.59 22.25 -22.62
N SER A 372 -43.11 21.15 -23.20
CA SER A 372 -44.50 21.10 -23.71
C SER A 372 -45.61 20.93 -22.65
N LYS A 373 -45.26 20.80 -21.35
CA LYS A 373 -46.23 20.69 -20.24
C LYS A 373 -46.37 21.97 -19.41
N ARG A 374 -45.74 23.06 -19.82
CA ARG A 374 -45.97 24.41 -19.29
C ARG A 374 -46.18 25.40 -20.45
N SER A 375 -47.29 25.23 -21.17
CA SER A 375 -47.89 26.25 -22.03
C SER A 375 -49.39 26.07 -22.00
#